data_AF-A0A229W1C8-F1
#
_entry.id   AF-A0A229W1C8-F1
#
_cell.length_a   1.000
_cell.length_b   1.000
_cell.length_c   1.000
_cell.angle_alpha   90.00
_cell.angle_beta   90.00
_cell.angle_gamma   90.00
#
_symmetry.space_group_name_H-M   'P 1'
#
loop_
_entity.id
_entity.type
_entity.pdbx_description
1 polymer ?
#
loop_
_entity_poly.entity_id
_entity_poly.type
_entity_poly.pdbx_seq_one_letter_code
_entity_poly.pdbx_strand_id
1 'polypeptide(L)'
;MGPLPQLFNSTEFWTAVIVSGLGSGGLIAWILRRIDKHLDRHEKVLTRDELDLALAESPVIRSFETKLDRDWERFEEADRDRRAIRLDVLRIEMFAHTNTRTQHERQLEAGKEYLALGGNGLGHARYDALKADYVRREQACDWTYR
;
A
#
# COMPACT_ATOMS: atom_id res chain seq x y z
N MET A 1 -23.28 39.43 -4.71
CA MET A 1 -23.76 38.05 -4.51
C MET A 1 -23.79 37.37 -5.88
N GLY A 2 -22.71 36.66 -6.23
CA GLY A 2 -22.63 35.86 -7.47
C GLY A 2 -22.91 34.38 -7.16
N PRO A 3 -23.55 33.61 -8.05
CA PRO A 3 -23.98 32.26 -7.74
C PRO A 3 -22.78 31.30 -7.82
N LEU A 4 -22.35 30.77 -6.68
CA LEU A 4 -21.55 29.55 -6.60
C LEU A 4 -22.36 28.44 -5.91
N PRO A 5 -23.18 27.65 -6.63
CA PRO A 5 -23.57 26.35 -6.08
C PRO A 5 -23.83 25.26 -7.15
N GLN A 6 -22.91 24.98 -8.08
CA GLN A 6 -23.13 23.89 -9.06
C GLN A 6 -22.03 22.83 -9.18
N LEU A 7 -20.84 23.04 -8.59
CA LEU A 7 -19.75 22.06 -8.75
C LEU A 7 -20.01 20.77 -7.94
N PHE A 8 -20.53 20.88 -6.73
CA PHE A 8 -20.76 19.74 -5.82
C PHE A 8 -21.98 18.88 -6.15
N ASN A 9 -22.87 19.38 -7.02
CA ASN A 9 -24.12 18.70 -7.41
C ASN A 9 -24.07 18.14 -8.83
N SER A 10 -22.89 18.16 -9.47
CA SER A 10 -22.73 17.59 -10.81
C SER A 10 -22.46 16.10 -10.72
N THR A 11 -23.21 15.32 -11.50
CA THR A 11 -23.02 13.86 -11.65
C THR A 11 -21.61 13.53 -12.13
N GLU A 12 -21.02 14.41 -12.93
CA GLU A 12 -19.65 14.29 -13.44
C GLU A 12 -18.59 14.28 -12.32
N PHE A 13 -18.75 15.12 -11.29
CA PHE A 13 -17.85 15.16 -10.14
C PHE A 13 -17.84 13.83 -9.39
N TRP A 14 -19.03 13.27 -9.11
CA TRP A 14 -19.15 11.99 -8.40
C TRP A 14 -18.62 10.82 -9.24
N THR A 15 -18.81 10.84 -10.56
CA THR A 15 -18.20 9.82 -11.44
C THR A 15 -16.67 9.87 -11.43
N ALA A 16 -16.06 11.07 -11.41
CA ALA A 16 -14.61 11.21 -11.35
C ALA A 16 -14.04 10.72 -10.01
N VAL A 17 -14.74 10.99 -8.89
CA VAL A 17 -14.40 10.48 -7.55
C VAL A 17 -14.45 8.96 -7.48
N ILE A 18 -15.49 8.35 -8.07
CA ILE A 18 -15.61 6.89 -8.07
C ILE A 18 -14.54 6.22 -8.96
N VAL A 19 -14.28 6.78 -10.15
CA VAL A 19 -13.28 6.24 -11.09
C VAL A 19 -11.85 6.37 -10.56
N SER A 20 -11.55 7.41 -9.77
CA SER A 20 -10.23 7.56 -9.14
C SER A 20 -9.97 6.63 -7.96
N GLY A 21 -11.02 6.09 -7.33
CA GLY A 21 -10.89 5.00 -6.37
C GLY A 21 -10.43 3.67 -6.99
N LEU A 22 -10.50 3.53 -8.33
CA LEU A 22 -10.11 2.32 -9.08
C LEU A 22 -8.82 2.49 -9.90
N GLY A 23 -8.38 3.72 -10.14
CA GLY A 23 -7.15 4.01 -10.87
C GLY A 23 -6.75 5.47 -10.66
N SER A 24 -5.52 5.68 -10.19
CA SER A 24 -4.97 6.94 -9.67
C SER A 24 -4.95 8.14 -10.64
N GLY A 25 -5.52 8.04 -11.84
CA GLY A 25 -5.47 9.11 -12.87
C GLY A 25 -6.79 9.83 -13.18
N GLY A 26 -7.94 9.27 -12.83
CA GLY A 26 -9.24 9.76 -13.36
C GLY A 26 -9.61 11.18 -12.91
N LEU A 27 -9.32 11.51 -11.65
CA LEU A 27 -9.72 12.78 -11.06
C LEU A 27 -8.77 13.92 -11.43
N ILE A 28 -7.46 13.63 -11.50
CA ILE A 28 -6.45 14.58 -11.98
C ILE A 28 -6.72 14.95 -13.44
N ALA A 29 -7.00 13.96 -14.31
CA ALA A 29 -7.34 14.20 -15.70
C ALA A 29 -8.63 15.04 -15.86
N TRP A 30 -9.66 14.80 -15.02
CA TRP A 30 -10.88 15.60 -15.02
C TRP A 30 -10.65 17.04 -14.56
N ILE A 31 -9.87 17.24 -13.48
CA ILE A 31 -9.49 18.57 -12.98
C ILE A 31 -8.75 19.36 -14.06
N LEU A 32 -7.74 18.75 -14.70
CA LEU A 32 -6.97 19.38 -15.77
C LEU A 32 -7.88 19.79 -16.94
N ARG A 33 -8.79 18.91 -17.37
CA ARG A 33 -9.74 19.20 -18.46
C ARG A 33 -10.74 20.30 -18.13
N ARG A 34 -11.11 20.42 -16.85
CA ARG A 34 -12.05 21.44 -16.37
C ARG A 34 -11.39 22.82 -16.29
N ILE A 35 -10.12 22.86 -15.87
CA ILE A 35 -9.29 24.07 -15.86
C ILE A 35 -9.05 24.53 -17.29
N ASP A 36 -8.66 23.62 -18.19
CA ASP A 36 -8.43 23.89 -19.61
C ASP A 36 -9.70 24.47 -20.28
N LYS A 37 -10.87 23.85 -20.05
CA LYS A 37 -12.17 24.33 -20.55
C LYS A 37 -12.63 25.67 -19.95
N HIS A 38 -12.13 26.03 -18.76
CA HIS A 38 -12.39 27.34 -18.15
C HIS A 38 -11.43 28.42 -18.66
N LEU A 39 -10.18 28.06 -18.95
CA LEU A 39 -9.18 28.94 -19.57
C LEU A 39 -9.54 29.25 -21.04
N ASP A 40 -10.02 28.26 -21.80
CA ASP A 40 -10.36 28.43 -23.22
C ASP A 40 -11.51 29.44 -23.45
N ARG A 41 -12.26 29.77 -22.39
CA ARG A 41 -13.32 30.78 -22.42
C ARG A 41 -12.83 32.20 -22.09
N HIS A 42 -11.61 32.34 -21.58
CA HIS A 42 -10.98 33.61 -21.25
C HIS A 42 -9.60 33.66 -21.91
N GLU A 43 -9.54 34.23 -23.11
CA GLU A 43 -8.31 34.54 -23.85
C GLU A 43 -7.44 35.54 -23.04
N LYS A 44 -6.70 35.04 -22.06
CA LYS A 44 -5.62 35.73 -21.36
C LYS A 44 -4.52 34.75 -21.06
N VAL A 45 -3.32 35.09 -21.53
CA VAL A 45 -2.07 34.41 -21.26
C VAL A 45 -1.81 34.51 -19.76
N LEU A 46 -2.24 33.49 -19.02
CA LEU A 46 -2.06 33.40 -17.57
C LEU A 46 -0.59 33.10 -17.29
N THR A 47 0.10 34.06 -16.69
CA THR A 47 1.48 33.91 -16.22
C THR A 47 1.56 32.89 -15.09
N ARG A 48 2.68 32.17 -15.00
CA ARG A 48 2.94 31.07 -14.03
C ARG A 48 2.59 31.46 -12.58
N ASP A 49 2.82 32.72 -12.22
CA ASP A 49 2.55 33.27 -10.88
C ASP A 49 1.04 33.38 -10.55
N GLU A 50 0.17 33.62 -11.53
CA GLU A 50 -1.28 33.64 -11.33
C GLU A 50 -1.85 32.22 -11.18
N LEU A 51 -1.21 31.24 -11.84
CA LEU A 51 -1.53 29.83 -11.67
C LEU A 51 -1.17 29.38 -10.24
N ASP A 52 0.02 29.73 -9.75
CA ASP A 52 0.46 29.42 -8.39
C ASP A 52 -0.42 30.12 -7.34
N LEU A 53 -0.86 31.36 -7.59
CA LEU A 53 -1.78 32.09 -6.71
C LEU A 53 -3.18 31.45 -6.69
N ALA A 54 -3.73 31.11 -7.85
CA ALA A 54 -5.04 30.44 -7.95
C ALA A 54 -5.02 29.02 -7.37
N LEU A 55 -3.88 28.32 -7.48
CA LEU A 55 -3.66 27.01 -6.85
C LEU A 55 -3.56 27.16 -5.31
N ALA A 56 -2.87 28.18 -4.81
CA ALA A 56 -2.69 28.44 -3.37
C ALA A 56 -3.97 28.93 -2.66
N GLU A 57 -4.83 29.68 -3.35
CA GLU A 57 -6.11 30.15 -2.81
C GLU A 57 -7.25 29.14 -2.97
N SER A 58 -7.08 28.11 -3.81
CA SER A 58 -8.16 27.17 -4.10
C SER A 58 -8.52 26.32 -2.86
N PRO A 59 -9.73 26.48 -2.29
CA PRO A 59 -10.16 25.66 -1.16
C PRO A 59 -10.22 24.17 -1.51
N VAL A 60 -10.30 23.86 -2.81
CA VAL A 60 -10.28 22.50 -3.34
C VAL A 60 -8.90 21.87 -3.15
N ILE A 61 -7.81 22.59 -3.45
CA ILE A 61 -6.44 22.07 -3.31
C ILE A 61 -6.09 21.84 -1.85
N ARG A 62 -6.43 22.80 -0.98
CA ARG A 62 -6.26 22.61 0.46
C ARG A 62 -7.03 21.39 0.98
N SER A 63 -8.25 21.16 0.46
CA SER A 63 -9.04 19.97 0.82
C SER A 63 -8.45 18.66 0.27
N PHE A 64 -7.73 18.71 -0.86
CA PHE A 64 -7.02 17.55 -1.41
C PHE A 64 -5.76 17.24 -0.61
N GLU A 65 -4.97 18.24 -0.25
CA GLU A 65 -3.81 18.09 0.62
C GLU A 65 -4.21 17.46 1.96
N THR A 66 -5.23 18.01 2.64
CA THR A 66 -5.72 17.44 3.90
C THR A 66 -6.21 15.99 3.76
N LYS A 67 -6.80 15.63 2.62
CA LYS A 67 -7.23 14.24 2.35
C LYS A 67 -6.05 13.33 2.06
N LEU A 68 -5.08 13.79 1.26
CA LEU A 68 -3.87 13.04 0.94
C LEU A 68 -3.06 12.79 2.21
N ASP A 69 -2.85 13.79 3.05
CA ASP A 69 -2.14 13.64 4.32
C ASP A 69 -2.81 12.58 5.21
N ARG A 70 -4.15 12.65 5.35
CA ARG A 70 -4.91 11.66 6.12
C ARG A 70 -4.85 10.25 5.51
N ASP A 71 -4.93 10.15 4.19
CA ASP A 71 -4.88 8.86 3.52
C ASP A 71 -3.47 8.26 3.59
N TRP A 72 -2.41 9.09 3.53
CA TRP A 72 -1.02 8.68 3.75
C TRP A 72 -0.80 8.09 5.13
N GLU A 73 -1.25 8.78 6.19
CA GLU A 73 -1.16 8.25 7.57
C GLU A 73 -1.88 6.90 7.70
N ARG A 74 -3.06 6.78 7.08
CA ARG A 74 -3.82 5.52 7.06
C ARG A 74 -3.11 4.42 6.29
N PHE A 75 -2.45 4.74 5.18
CA PHE A 75 -1.65 3.76 4.42
C PHE A 75 -0.45 3.27 5.21
N GLU A 76 0.26 4.16 5.90
CA GLU A 76 1.38 3.78 6.76
C GLU A 76 0.95 2.90 7.94
N GLU A 77 -0.21 3.18 8.54
CA GLU A 77 -0.79 2.30 9.56
C GLU A 77 -1.14 0.92 8.99
N ALA A 78 -1.81 0.88 7.84
CA ALA A 78 -2.17 -0.37 7.18
C ALA A 78 -0.93 -1.19 6.74
N ASP A 79 0.16 -0.54 6.34
CA ASP A 79 1.40 -1.22 5.97
C ASP A 79 2.10 -1.82 7.19
N ARG A 80 2.13 -1.10 8.32
CA ARG A 80 2.60 -1.61 9.61
C ARG A 80 1.81 -2.83 10.06
N ASP A 81 0.48 -2.77 9.98
CA ASP A 81 -0.40 -3.89 10.34
C ASP A 81 -0.18 -5.11 9.44
N ARG A 82 -0.08 -4.90 8.11
CA ARG A 82 0.23 -5.98 7.16
C ARG A 82 1.56 -6.65 7.48
N ARG A 83 2.58 -5.86 7.81
CA ARG A 83 3.89 -6.39 8.17
C ARG A 83 3.82 -7.21 9.47
N ALA A 84 3.08 -6.73 10.47
CA ALA A 84 2.87 -7.46 11.72
C ALA A 84 2.14 -8.80 11.49
N ILE A 85 1.04 -8.78 10.73
CA ILE A 85 0.29 -9.99 10.37
C ILE A 85 1.17 -10.98 9.60
N ARG A 86 1.97 -10.48 8.66
CA ARG A 86 2.90 -11.33 7.88
C ARG A 86 3.92 -12.01 8.78
N LEU A 87 4.50 -11.29 9.74
CA LEU A 87 5.40 -11.87 10.74
C LEU A 87 4.73 -12.97 11.56
N ASP A 88 3.48 -12.76 11.98
CA ASP A 88 2.74 -13.76 12.76
C ASP A 88 2.40 -15.01 11.96
N VAL A 89 1.98 -14.86 10.71
CA VAL A 89 1.72 -16.00 9.80
C VAL A 89 2.98 -16.82 9.56
N LEU A 90 4.09 -16.16 9.22
CA LEU A 90 5.36 -16.84 8.99
C LEU A 90 5.86 -17.54 10.26
N ARG A 91 5.66 -16.93 11.43
CA ARG A 91 5.96 -17.55 12.72
C ARG A 91 5.10 -18.82 12.91
N ILE A 92 3.79 -18.74 12.71
CA ILE A 92 2.90 -19.90 12.86
C ILE A 92 3.35 -21.04 11.94
N GLU A 93 3.67 -20.74 10.69
CA GLU A 93 4.14 -21.74 9.70
C GLU A 93 5.46 -22.39 10.14
N MET A 94 6.46 -21.58 10.50
CA MET A 94 7.77 -22.04 10.95
C MET A 94 7.71 -22.88 12.25
N PHE A 95 6.76 -22.59 13.14
CA PHE A 95 6.59 -23.30 14.41
C PHE A 95 5.67 -24.52 14.34
N ALA A 96 4.98 -24.74 13.22
CA ALA A 96 4.13 -25.92 13.06
C ALA A 96 4.93 -27.24 13.19
N HIS A 97 4.23 -28.33 13.51
CA HIS A 97 4.82 -29.66 13.53
C HIS A 97 5.23 -30.11 12.13
N THR A 98 6.46 -30.60 11.99
CA THR A 98 7.03 -31.03 10.71
C THR A 98 6.70 -32.51 10.46
N ASN A 99 5.75 -32.78 9.57
CA ASN A 99 5.28 -34.14 9.29
C ASN A 99 5.74 -34.68 7.93
N THR A 100 6.22 -33.81 7.04
CA THR A 100 6.67 -34.21 5.71
C THR A 100 7.89 -33.39 5.29
N ARG A 101 8.64 -33.91 4.30
CA ARG A 101 9.79 -33.19 3.74
C ARG A 101 9.37 -31.86 3.12
N THR A 102 8.30 -31.84 2.33
CA THR A 102 7.80 -30.61 1.69
C THR A 102 7.38 -29.57 2.73
N GLN A 103 6.77 -30.02 3.84
CA GLN A 103 6.46 -29.11 4.94
C GLN A 103 7.73 -28.57 5.60
N HIS A 104 8.76 -29.39 5.77
CA HIS A 104 10.04 -28.93 6.31
C HIS A 104 10.69 -27.86 5.42
N GLU A 105 10.71 -28.07 4.11
CA GLU A 105 11.23 -27.10 3.13
C GLU A 105 10.42 -25.80 3.19
N ARG A 106 9.08 -25.90 3.23
CA ARG A 106 8.18 -24.76 3.40
C ARG A 106 8.48 -23.97 4.68
N GLN A 107 8.75 -24.66 5.79
CA GLN A 107 9.10 -24.03 7.07
C GLN A 107 10.45 -23.31 7.02
N LEU A 108 11.41 -23.83 6.26
CA LEU A 108 12.69 -23.16 6.04
C LEU A 108 12.51 -21.89 5.22
N GLU A 109 11.67 -21.91 4.18
CA GLU A 109 11.35 -20.70 3.42
C GLU A 109 10.60 -19.66 4.28
N ALA A 110 9.59 -20.10 5.04
CA ALA A 110 8.87 -19.25 5.97
C ALA A 110 9.81 -18.63 7.02
N GLY A 111 10.76 -19.42 7.55
CA GLY A 111 11.77 -18.94 8.48
C GLY A 111 12.70 -17.91 7.86
N LYS A 112 13.20 -18.16 6.64
CA LYS A 112 14.06 -17.21 5.92
C LYS A 112 13.35 -15.87 5.71
N GLU A 113 12.09 -15.89 5.31
CA GLU A 113 11.28 -14.69 5.11
C GLU A 113 10.99 -13.97 6.45
N TYR A 114 10.69 -14.73 7.51
CA TYR A 114 10.49 -14.20 8.86
C TYR A 114 11.72 -13.45 9.37
N LEU A 115 12.91 -14.01 9.17
CA LEU A 115 14.17 -13.36 9.55
C LEU A 115 14.44 -12.10 8.73
N ALA A 116 14.16 -12.12 7.42
CA ALA A 116 14.30 -10.94 6.57
C ALA A 116 13.38 -9.78 7.00
N LEU A 117 12.22 -10.08 7.58
CA LEU A 117 11.28 -9.07 8.08
C LEU A 117 11.62 -8.54 9.49
N GLY A 118 12.70 -9.01 10.11
CA GLY A 118 13.12 -8.59 11.46
C GLY A 118 12.61 -9.50 12.58
N GLY A 119 12.53 -10.80 12.31
CA GLY A 119 12.14 -11.81 13.29
C GLY A 119 12.92 -11.76 14.61
N ASN A 120 12.28 -12.23 15.68
CA ASN A 120 12.89 -12.25 17.01
C ASN A 120 13.90 -13.40 17.22
N GLY A 121 14.68 -13.33 18.31
CA GLY A 121 15.70 -14.33 18.64
C GLY A 121 15.19 -15.77 18.77
N LEU A 122 13.96 -15.97 19.25
CA LEU A 122 13.33 -17.29 19.31
C LEU A 122 13.11 -17.87 17.90
N GLY A 123 12.70 -17.03 16.94
CA GLY A 123 12.55 -17.46 15.56
C GLY A 123 13.87 -17.78 14.87
N HIS A 124 14.95 -17.04 15.17
CA HIS A 124 16.30 -17.40 14.73
C HIS A 124 16.70 -18.79 15.24
N ALA A 125 16.56 -19.05 16.54
CA ALA A 125 16.89 -20.35 17.12
C ALA A 125 16.04 -21.48 16.52
N ARG A 126 14.76 -21.24 16.25
CA ARG A 126 13.89 -22.21 15.58
C ARG A 126 14.33 -22.50 14.15
N TYR A 127 14.67 -21.46 13.39
CA TYR A 127 15.16 -21.62 12.01
C TYR A 127 16.47 -22.41 11.96
N ASP A 128 17.41 -22.12 12.86
CA ASP A 128 18.68 -22.86 12.96
C ASP A 128 18.44 -24.33 13.32
N ALA A 129 17.52 -24.60 14.26
CA ALA A 129 17.14 -25.97 14.61
C ALA A 129 16.50 -26.73 13.44
N LEU A 130 15.59 -26.09 12.69
CA LEU A 130 15.01 -26.66 11.47
C LEU A 130 16.09 -26.96 10.43
N LYS A 131 16.99 -26.00 10.19
CA LYS A 131 18.07 -26.16 9.21
C LYS A 131 19.01 -27.31 9.59
N ALA A 132 19.38 -27.41 10.87
CA ALA A 132 20.19 -28.51 11.37
C ALA A 132 19.48 -29.87 11.23
N ASP A 133 18.18 -29.93 11.53
CA ASP A 133 17.36 -31.14 11.37
C ASP A 133 17.28 -31.56 9.89
N TYR A 134 17.07 -30.61 8.99
CA TYR A 134 17.01 -30.85 7.55
C TYR A 134 18.33 -31.41 7.02
N VAL A 135 19.46 -30.78 7.36
CA VAL A 135 20.80 -31.25 6.95
C VAL A 135 21.09 -32.64 7.50
N ARG A 136 20.75 -32.91 8.76
CA ARG A 136 20.92 -34.25 9.36
C ARG A 136 20.14 -35.30 8.59
N ARG A 137 18.88 -35.02 8.23
CA ARG A 137 18.01 -35.93 7.47
C ARG A 137 18.51 -36.16 6.05
N GLU A 138 19.00 -35.10 5.41
CA GLU A 138 19.60 -35.17 4.08
C GLU A 138 20.84 -36.05 4.08
N GLN A 139 21.74 -35.89 5.06
CA GLN A 139 22.94 -36.71 5.21
C GLN A 139 22.63 -38.18 5.52
N ALA A 140 21.60 -38.43 6.35
CA ALA A 140 21.17 -39.77 6.71
C ALA A 140 20.29 -40.43 5.63
N CYS A 141 19.88 -39.69 4.60
CA CYS A 141 18.81 -40.06 3.67
C CYS A 141 17.52 -40.51 4.35
N ASP A 142 17.23 -40.00 5.57
CA ASP A 142 16.05 -40.38 6.37
C ASP A 142 15.02 -39.25 6.40
N TRP A 143 14.00 -39.42 5.58
CA TRP A 143 12.86 -38.50 5.46
C TRP A 143 11.65 -38.94 6.27
N THR A 144 11.82 -39.86 7.22
CA THR A 144 10.74 -40.33 8.09
C THR A 144 10.50 -39.31 9.19
N TYR A 145 9.37 -38.62 9.13
CA TYR A 145 8.88 -37.76 10.20
C TYR A 145 7.95 -38.58 11.11
N ARG A 146 7.96 -38.30 12.42
CA ARG A 146 7.15 -38.98 13.43
C ARG A 146 6.33 -37.95 14.20
#